data_AF-A0A534D2Z9-F1
#
_entry.id   AF-A0A534D2Z9-F1
#
_cell.length_a   1.000
_cell.length_b   1.000
_cell.length_c   1.000
_cell.angle_alpha   90.00
_cell.angle_beta   90.00
_cell.angle_gamma   90.00
#
_symmetry.space_group_name_H-M   'P 1'
#
loop_
_entity.id
_entity.type
_entity.pdbx_description
1 polymer ?
#
loop_
_entity_poly.entity_id
_entity_poly.type
_entity_poly.pdbx_seq_one_letter_code
_entity_poly.pdbx_strand_id
1 'polypeptide(L)'
;MALSIETELDARSHPLLLVRLAEAYARQSRREAARRLWTRLCWEHPQTAAQTLAHAPGDDGIAQRWREFISADPELPSEDFPAWLLIADLSQRSHVPPALAPDNRNGRVYCAVHHLITTDGEMQARMALHALRPDLLKIFLDRRRAAHDAIVKI
;
A
#
# COMPACT_ATOMS: atom_id res chain seq x y z
N MET A 1 -7.52 -1.29 37.84
CA MET A 1 -7.10 -0.07 37.12
C MET A 1 -6.04 -0.48 36.11
N ALA A 2 -6.43 -0.65 34.85
CA ALA A 2 -5.56 -1.15 33.77
C ALA A 2 -5.52 -0.11 32.64
N LEU A 3 -4.86 1.02 32.90
CA LEU A 3 -4.70 2.14 31.97
C LEU A 3 -3.36 2.80 32.33
N SER A 4 -2.27 2.41 31.68
CA SER A 4 -1.00 3.19 31.64
C SER A 4 0.01 2.70 30.60
N ILE A 5 -0.14 1.50 30.01
CA ILE A 5 0.84 1.02 29.00
C ILE A 5 0.64 1.73 27.64
N GLU A 6 -0.57 2.22 27.35
CA GLU A 6 -0.88 2.87 26.07
C GLU A 6 -0.31 4.29 25.93
N THR A 7 0.11 4.91 27.04
CA THR A 7 0.55 6.31 27.10
C THR A 7 2.05 6.52 27.03
N GLU A 8 2.88 5.48 27.16
CA GLU A 8 4.34 5.65 27.32
C GLU A 8 5.20 4.95 26.25
N LEU A 9 4.61 4.06 25.44
CA LEU A 9 5.25 3.65 24.20
C LEU A 9 4.80 4.59 23.10
N ASP A 10 5.72 5.43 22.66
CA ASP A 10 5.66 6.07 21.35
C ASP A 10 5.65 4.95 20.29
N ALA A 11 4.46 4.36 20.07
CA ALA A 11 4.25 3.20 19.21
C ALA A 11 4.62 3.51 17.75
N ARG A 12 4.81 4.81 17.46
CA ARG A 12 5.34 5.35 16.21
C ARG A 12 6.83 5.06 16.02
N SER A 13 7.58 4.79 17.09
CA SER A 13 9.04 4.67 17.06
C SER A 13 9.54 3.23 16.98
N HIS A 14 8.65 2.24 17.13
CA HIS A 14 9.02 0.83 17.19
C HIS A 14 8.30 0.01 16.11
N PRO A 15 8.96 -0.34 15.00
CA PRO A 15 8.30 -1.02 13.87
C PRO A 15 7.67 -2.35 14.26
N LEU A 16 8.24 -3.07 15.24
CA LEU A 16 7.69 -4.34 15.71
C LEU A 16 6.34 -4.18 16.42
N LEU A 17 6.05 -3.04 17.04
CA LEU A 17 4.73 -2.79 17.64
C LEU A 17 3.66 -2.60 16.57
N LEU A 18 3.99 -1.87 15.49
CA LEU A 18 3.11 -1.73 14.33
C LEU A 18 2.79 -3.10 13.73
N VAL A 19 3.79 -3.98 13.62
CA VAL A 19 3.61 -5.36 13.15
C VAL A 19 2.64 -6.14 14.05
N ARG A 20 2.86 -6.14 15.36
CA ARG A 20 2.02 -6.88 16.31
C ARG A 20 0.59 -6.35 16.36
N LEU A 21 0.42 -5.03 16.26
CA LEU A 21 -0.91 -4.43 16.24
C LEU A 21 -1.65 -4.72 14.93
N ALA A 22 -0.94 -4.70 13.79
CA ALA A 22 -1.52 -5.07 12.51
C ALA A 22 -1.93 -6.55 12.48
N GLU A 23 -1.09 -7.44 13.01
CA GLU A 23 -1.40 -8.87 13.21
C GLU A 23 -2.65 -9.05 14.09
N ALA A 24 -2.73 -8.33 15.21
CA ALA A 24 -3.89 -8.40 16.11
C ALA A 24 -5.18 -7.94 15.43
N TYR A 25 -5.16 -6.84 14.68
CA TYR A 25 -6.32 -6.37 13.92
C TYR A 25 -6.69 -7.31 12.79
N ALA A 26 -5.72 -7.89 12.09
CA ALA A 26 -5.95 -8.84 11.02
C ALA A 26 -6.67 -10.10 11.55
N ARG A 27 -6.22 -10.65 12.69
CA ARG A 27 -6.87 -11.78 13.37
C ARG A 27 -8.30 -11.49 13.84
N GLN A 28 -8.60 -10.23 14.14
CA GLN A 28 -9.96 -9.79 14.51
C GLN A 28 -10.83 -9.44 13.29
N SER A 29 -10.40 -9.77 12.07
CA SER A 29 -11.07 -9.38 10.82
C SER A 29 -11.21 -7.87 10.62
N ARG A 30 -10.47 -7.04 11.38
CA ARG A 30 -10.44 -5.58 11.26
C ARG A 30 -9.44 -5.16 10.17
N ARG A 31 -9.72 -5.61 8.94
CA ARG A 31 -8.80 -5.48 7.79
C ARG A 31 -8.40 -4.04 7.53
N GLU A 32 -9.32 -3.09 7.58
CA GLU A 32 -9.00 -1.67 7.35
C GLU A 32 -7.94 -1.13 8.31
N ALA A 33 -8.08 -1.45 9.60
CA ALA A 33 -7.14 -1.02 10.62
C ALA A 33 -5.76 -1.68 10.43
N ALA A 34 -5.74 -2.98 10.10
CA ALA A 34 -4.51 -3.68 9.77
C ALA A 34 -3.83 -3.07 8.53
N ARG A 35 -4.59 -2.73 7.49
CA ARG A 35 -4.07 -2.14 6.25
C ARG A 35 -3.44 -0.78 6.47
N ARG A 36 -4.07 0.08 7.29
CA ARG A 36 -3.48 1.37 7.67
C ARG A 36 -2.12 1.20 8.35
N LEU A 37 -1.99 0.20 9.23
CA LEU A 37 -0.73 -0.09 9.91
C LEU A 37 0.33 -0.66 8.97
N TRP A 38 -0.05 -1.57 8.07
CA TRP A 38 0.88 -2.10 7.05
C TRP A 38 1.38 -1.02 6.11
N THR A 39 0.48 -0.15 5.63
CA THR A 39 0.85 0.99 4.80
C THR A 39 1.78 1.96 5.53
N ARG A 40 1.48 2.26 6.79
CA ARG A 40 2.35 3.09 7.64
C ARG A 40 3.74 2.46 7.82
N LEU A 41 3.81 1.15 8.08
CA LEU A 41 5.06 0.42 8.22
C LEU A 41 5.91 0.52 6.95
N CYS A 42 5.30 0.47 5.76
CA CYS A 42 6.02 0.65 4.49
C CYS A 42 6.64 2.04 4.36
N TRP A 43 5.96 3.08 4.84
CA TRP A 43 6.43 4.46 4.74
C TRP A 43 7.48 4.83 5.79
N GLU A 44 7.28 4.38 7.03
CA GLU A 44 8.13 4.77 8.18
C GLU A 44 9.30 3.81 8.39
N HIS A 45 9.15 2.52 8.04
CA HIS A 45 10.14 1.47 8.31
C HIS A 45 10.24 0.44 7.17
N PRO A 46 10.69 0.85 5.97
CA PRO A 46 10.62 0.02 4.77
C PRO A 46 11.43 -1.28 4.85
N GLN A 47 12.53 -1.30 5.62
CA GLN A 47 13.31 -2.53 5.83
C GLN A 47 12.52 -3.55 6.66
N THR A 48 11.85 -3.11 7.73
CA THR A 48 11.01 -4.01 8.54
C THR A 48 9.77 -4.45 7.78
N ALA A 49 9.18 -3.56 6.97
CA ALA A 49 8.09 -3.89 6.07
C ALA A 49 8.47 -5.03 5.13
N ALA A 50 9.65 -4.95 4.48
CA ALA A 50 10.13 -5.97 3.57
C ALA A 50 10.31 -7.36 4.22
N GLN A 51 10.82 -7.38 5.46
CA GLN A 51 11.01 -8.63 6.21
C GLN A 51 9.68 -9.25 6.69
N THR A 52 8.70 -8.40 7.02
CA THR A 52 7.47 -8.85 7.67
C THR A 52 6.36 -9.16 6.68
N LEU A 53 6.17 -8.33 5.66
CA LEU A 53 5.04 -8.43 4.74
C LEU A 53 5.07 -9.70 3.88
N ALA A 54 6.23 -10.34 3.71
CA ALA A 54 6.33 -11.65 3.05
C ALA A 54 5.50 -12.75 3.75
N HIS A 55 5.35 -12.64 5.06
CA HIS A 55 4.59 -13.60 5.88
C HIS A 55 3.30 -13.00 6.44
N ALA A 56 3.22 -11.67 6.53
CA ALA A 56 2.12 -10.85 7.05
C ALA A 56 1.11 -11.62 7.95
N PRO A 57 1.51 -11.91 9.20
CA PRO A 57 0.77 -12.84 10.04
C PRO A 57 -0.67 -12.37 10.25
N GLY A 58 -1.63 -13.24 9.94
CA GLY A 58 -3.06 -12.97 10.06
C GLY A 58 -3.71 -12.29 8.85
N ASP A 59 -2.95 -11.93 7.80
CA ASP A 59 -3.48 -11.36 6.55
C ASP A 59 -2.80 -12.00 5.33
N ASP A 60 -3.14 -13.25 5.02
CA ASP A 60 -2.59 -13.99 3.86
C ASP A 60 -2.81 -13.23 2.54
N GLY A 61 -3.89 -12.45 2.45
CA GLY A 61 -4.16 -11.60 1.31
C GLY A 61 -3.08 -10.54 1.11
N ILE A 62 -2.58 -9.91 2.18
CA ILE A 62 -1.51 -8.94 2.06
C ILE A 62 -0.16 -9.62 1.78
N ALA A 63 0.10 -10.80 2.35
CA ALA A 63 1.30 -11.57 2.06
C ALA A 63 1.38 -11.99 0.58
N GLN A 64 0.25 -12.41 0.00
CA GLN A 64 0.14 -12.71 -1.42
C GLN A 64 0.41 -11.47 -2.29
N ARG A 65 -0.20 -10.33 -1.96
CA ARG A 65 0.03 -9.06 -2.69
C ARG A 65 1.47 -8.59 -2.58
N TRP A 66 2.12 -8.78 -1.44
CA TRP A 66 3.54 -8.47 -1.27
C TRP A 66 4.43 -9.32 -2.16
N ARG A 67 4.14 -10.63 -2.30
CA ARG A 67 4.88 -11.50 -3.23
C ARG A 67 4.72 -11.07 -4.69
N GLU A 68 3.50 -10.72 -5.10
CA GLU A 68 3.25 -10.16 -6.43
C GLU A 68 3.99 -8.84 -6.67
N PHE A 69 4.09 -8.00 -5.65
CA PHE A 69 4.82 -6.74 -5.70
C PHE A 69 6.33 -6.95 -5.88
N ILE A 70 6.96 -7.84 -5.11
CA ILE A 70 8.40 -8.14 -5.26
C ILE A 70 8.70 -8.75 -6.64
N SER A 71 7.76 -9.50 -7.20
CA SER A 71 7.89 -10.08 -8.55
C SER A 71 7.48 -9.12 -9.68
N ALA A 72 7.15 -7.86 -9.37
CA ALA A 72 6.79 -6.88 -10.39
C ALA A 72 8.01 -6.47 -11.22
N ASP A 73 7.81 -6.27 -12.52
CA ASP A 73 8.79 -5.69 -13.44
C ASP A 73 8.28 -4.34 -13.94
N PRO A 74 8.96 -3.22 -13.63
CA PRO A 74 10.28 -3.13 -12.96
C PRO A 74 10.20 -3.33 -11.44
N GLU A 75 11.35 -3.67 -10.83
CA GLU A 75 11.50 -3.76 -9.38
C GLU A 75 11.23 -2.40 -8.72
N LEU A 76 10.38 -2.39 -7.69
CA LEU A 76 9.97 -1.19 -6.98
C LEU A 76 10.48 -1.22 -5.53
N PRO A 77 10.83 -0.05 -4.95
CA PRO A 77 11.20 0.02 -3.53
C PRO A 77 10.00 -0.29 -2.64
N SER A 78 10.22 -0.94 -1.51
CA SER A 78 9.18 -1.32 -0.53
C SER A 78 8.20 -0.20 -0.14
N GLU A 79 8.68 1.03 -0.16
CA GLU A 79 7.91 2.24 0.16
C GLU A 79 6.80 2.54 -0.86
N ASP A 80 6.96 2.06 -2.10
CA ASP A 80 5.98 2.19 -3.18
C ASP A 80 4.91 1.09 -3.11
N PHE A 81 5.05 0.10 -2.22
CA PHE A 81 4.07 -0.98 -2.07
C PHE A 81 2.65 -0.49 -1.80
N PRO A 82 2.39 0.49 -0.91
CA PRO A 82 1.02 0.99 -0.71
C PRO A 82 0.42 1.60 -1.98
N ALA A 83 1.22 2.29 -2.78
CA ALA A 83 0.78 2.87 -4.04
C ALA A 83 0.52 1.77 -5.08
N TRP A 84 1.43 0.80 -5.21
CA TRP A 84 1.25 -0.37 -6.06
C TRP A 84 0.01 -1.18 -5.67
N LEU A 85 -0.26 -1.34 -4.38
CA LEU A 85 -1.40 -2.10 -3.87
C LEU A 85 -2.73 -1.50 -4.33
N LEU A 86 -2.84 -0.16 -4.38
CA LEU A 86 -4.02 0.50 -4.94
C LEU A 86 -4.23 0.15 -6.42
N ILE A 87 -3.15 0.07 -7.21
CA ILE A 87 -3.23 -0.33 -8.63
C ILE A 87 -3.62 -1.80 -8.75
N ALA A 88 -3.11 -2.64 -7.85
CA ALA A 88 -3.35 -4.07 -7.89
C ALA A 88 -4.77 -4.46 -7.41
N ASP A 89 -5.36 -3.67 -6.53
CA ASP A 89 -6.68 -3.88 -5.96
C ASP A 89 -7.35 -2.53 -5.65
N LEU A 90 -8.23 -2.09 -6.56
CA LEU A 90 -8.92 -0.81 -6.45
C LEU A 90 -9.84 -0.74 -5.22
N SER A 91 -10.24 -1.87 -4.64
CA SER A 91 -11.05 -1.89 -3.41
C SER A 91 -10.30 -1.31 -2.21
N GLN A 92 -8.97 -1.29 -2.24
CA GLN A 92 -8.13 -0.79 -1.16
C GLN A 92 -8.23 0.73 -0.96
N ARG A 93 -8.81 1.47 -1.92
CA ARG A 93 -8.98 2.93 -1.86
C ARG A 93 -9.77 3.41 -0.63
N SER A 94 -10.71 2.61 -0.13
CA SER A 94 -11.50 2.96 1.06
C SER A 94 -10.77 2.67 2.37
N HIS A 95 -9.78 1.77 2.36
CA HIS A 95 -9.12 1.32 3.59
C HIS A 95 -8.08 2.33 4.09
N VAL A 96 -7.37 2.99 3.17
CA VAL A 96 -6.33 3.96 3.49
C VAL A 96 -6.60 5.27 2.74
N PRO A 97 -7.15 6.30 3.41
CA PRO A 97 -7.39 7.59 2.76
C PRO A 97 -6.07 8.34 2.51
N PRO A 98 -5.99 9.15 1.44
CA PRO A 98 -4.78 9.91 1.09
C PRO A 98 -4.36 10.93 2.16
N ALA A 99 -5.30 11.37 3.01
CA ALA A 99 -5.00 12.27 4.14
C ALA A 99 -4.07 11.65 5.20
N LEU A 100 -3.88 10.31 5.21
CA LEU A 100 -2.94 9.63 6.09
C LEU A 100 -1.54 9.50 5.48
N ALA A 101 -1.36 9.88 4.21
CA ALA A 101 -0.07 9.80 3.56
C ALA A 101 0.94 10.77 4.22
N PRO A 102 2.22 10.37 4.34
CA PRO A 102 3.25 11.23 4.91
C PRO A 102 3.51 12.43 3.99
N ASP A 103 3.93 13.56 4.57
CA ASP A 103 4.32 14.74 3.80
C ASP A 103 5.75 14.61 3.24
N ASN A 104 5.95 13.58 2.41
CA ASN A 104 7.20 13.29 1.74
C ASN A 104 6.94 12.77 0.32
N ARG A 105 8.01 12.40 -0.40
CA ARG A 105 7.89 11.93 -1.79
C ARG A 105 6.99 10.69 -1.91
N ASN A 106 7.06 9.75 -0.97
CA ASN A 106 6.31 8.50 -1.02
C ASN A 106 4.81 8.75 -0.78
N GLY A 107 4.46 9.69 0.11
CA GLY A 107 3.08 10.12 0.28
C GLY A 107 2.54 10.85 -0.95
N ARG A 108 3.35 11.70 -1.61
CA ARG A 108 2.96 12.32 -2.89
C ARG A 108 2.70 11.29 -4.00
N VAL A 109 3.54 10.26 -4.10
CA VAL A 109 3.35 9.14 -5.04
C VAL A 109 2.04 8.42 -4.76
N TYR A 110 1.78 8.08 -3.49
CA TYR A 110 0.54 7.43 -3.07
C TYR A 110 -0.70 8.26 -3.45
N CYS A 111 -0.69 9.56 -3.14
CA CYS A 111 -1.78 10.48 -3.49
C CYS A 111 -1.97 10.59 -5.01
N ALA A 112 -0.89 10.62 -5.79
CA ALA A 112 -0.96 10.65 -7.25
C ALA A 112 -1.61 9.38 -7.81
N VAL A 113 -1.24 8.20 -7.30
CA VAL A 113 -1.89 6.93 -7.68
C VAL A 113 -3.36 6.89 -7.27
N HIS A 114 -3.68 7.34 -6.06
CA HIS A 114 -5.06 7.42 -5.60
C HIS A 114 -5.91 8.33 -6.51
N HIS A 115 -5.39 9.49 -6.90
CA HIS A 115 -6.05 10.40 -7.82
C HIS A 115 -6.20 9.81 -9.22
N LEU A 116 -5.16 9.13 -9.73
CA LEU A 116 -5.19 8.42 -11.01
C LEU A 116 -6.31 7.38 -11.07
N ILE A 117 -6.47 6.58 -10.01
CA ILE A 117 -7.52 5.55 -9.95
C ILE A 117 -8.92 6.19 -9.85
N THR A 118 -9.04 7.27 -9.07
CA THR A 118 -10.33 7.95 -8.85
C THR A 118 -10.85 8.63 -10.12
N THR A 119 -9.94 9.12 -10.97
CA THR A 119 -10.26 9.79 -12.25
C THR A 119 -10.27 8.83 -13.44
N ASP A 120 -10.24 7.51 -13.18
CA ASP A 120 -10.12 6.48 -14.21
C ASP A 120 -8.95 6.69 -15.20
N GLY A 121 -7.88 7.30 -14.72
CA GLY A 121 -6.68 7.56 -15.50
C GLY A 121 -6.79 8.77 -16.42
N GLU A 122 -7.33 9.89 -15.96
CA GLU A 122 -7.26 11.16 -16.70
C GLU A 122 -5.82 11.56 -17.05
N MET A 123 -5.65 12.29 -18.15
CA MET A 123 -4.32 12.67 -18.66
C MET A 123 -3.50 13.45 -17.63
N GLN A 124 -4.12 14.39 -16.91
CA GLN A 124 -3.46 15.18 -15.87
C GLN A 124 -2.90 14.30 -14.75
N ALA A 125 -3.67 13.31 -14.31
CA ALA A 125 -3.27 12.37 -13.27
C ALA A 125 -2.14 11.43 -13.75
N ARG A 126 -2.16 11.01 -15.02
CA ARG A 126 -1.05 10.25 -15.64
C ARG A 126 0.23 11.07 -15.65
N MET A 127 0.16 12.33 -16.08
CA MET A 127 1.33 13.22 -16.12
C MET A 127 1.91 13.44 -14.71
N ALA A 128 1.05 13.66 -13.70
CA ALA A 128 1.49 13.83 -12.32
C ALA A 128 2.21 12.59 -11.78
N LEU A 129 1.67 11.39 -12.01
CA LEU A 129 2.35 10.15 -11.59
C LEU A 129 3.65 9.93 -12.38
N HIS A 130 3.65 10.19 -13.69
CA HIS A 130 4.84 10.03 -14.53
C HIS A 130 6.02 10.86 -14.01
N ALA A 131 5.77 12.12 -13.61
CA ALA A 131 6.80 13.00 -13.06
C ALA A 131 7.38 12.52 -11.73
N LEU A 132 6.60 11.76 -10.95
CA LEU A 132 7.02 11.27 -9.64
C LEU A 132 7.65 9.88 -9.70
N ARG A 133 6.98 8.92 -10.33
CA ARG A 133 7.32 7.50 -10.42
C ARG A 133 6.78 6.91 -11.74
N PRO A 134 7.55 6.97 -12.84
CA PRO A 134 7.11 6.49 -14.16
C PRO A 134 6.83 4.98 -14.18
N ASP A 135 7.56 4.21 -13.36
CA ASP A 135 7.42 2.76 -13.25
C ASP A 135 6.04 2.32 -12.77
N LEU A 136 5.47 3.03 -11.78
CA LEU A 136 4.11 2.78 -11.30
C LEU A 136 3.06 3.11 -12.38
N LEU A 137 3.29 4.15 -13.18
CA LEU A 137 2.40 4.47 -14.30
C LEU A 137 2.43 3.36 -15.36
N LYS A 138 3.61 2.84 -15.70
CA LYS A 138 3.76 1.72 -16.63
C LYS A 138 2.93 0.52 -16.15
N ILE A 139 3.08 0.12 -14.88
CA ILE A 139 2.32 -0.99 -14.27
C ILE A 139 0.80 -0.76 -14.35
N PHE A 140 0.34 0.46 -14.06
CA PHE A 140 -1.08 0.81 -14.18
C PHE A 140 -1.60 0.63 -15.62
N LEU A 141 -0.87 1.13 -16.61
CA LEU A 141 -1.27 1.05 -18.02
C LEU A 141 -1.24 -0.39 -18.53
N ASP A 142 -0.23 -1.17 -18.16
CA ASP A 142 -0.10 -2.58 -18.55
C ASP A 142 -1.25 -3.42 -17.99
N ARG A 143 -1.65 -3.19 -16.73
CA ARG A 143 -2.82 -3.85 -16.13
C ARG A 143 -4.13 -3.45 -16.79
N ARG A 144 -4.32 -2.17 -17.13
CA ARG A 144 -5.51 -1.72 -17.88
C ARG A 144 -5.59 -2.36 -19.26
N ARG A 145 -4.47 -2.43 -19.97
CA ARG A 145 -4.38 -3.08 -21.29
C ARG A 145 -4.78 -4.56 -21.18
N ALA A 146 -4.19 -5.29 -20.23
CA ALA A 146 -4.52 -6.70 -20.00
C ALA A 146 -6.01 -6.92 -19.64
N ALA A 147 -6.60 -6.03 -18.83
CA ALA A 147 -8.02 -6.09 -18.49
C ALA A 147 -8.91 -5.83 -19.71
N HIS A 148 -8.55 -4.87 -20.57
CA HIS A 148 -9.25 -4.60 -21.82
C HIS A 148 -9.16 -5.80 -22.78
N ASP A 149 -7.96 -6.36 -22.97
CA ASP A 149 -7.74 -7.51 -23.85
C ASP A 149 -8.53 -8.75 -23.39
N ALA A 150 -8.70 -8.93 -22.08
CA ALA A 150 -9.50 -10.02 -21.51
C ALA A 150 -11.00 -9.85 -21.82
N ILE A 151 -11.51 -8.63 -21.87
CA ILE A 151 -12.93 -8.34 -22.20
C ILE A 151 -13.17 -8.54 -23.70
N VAL A 152 -12.24 -8.13 -24.56
CA VAL A 152 -12.38 -8.21 -26.03
C VAL A 152 -12.30 -9.66 -26.55
N LYS A 153 -11.68 -10.58 -25.80
CA LYS A 153 -11.56 -12.00 -26.16
C LYS A 153 -12.77 -12.87 -25.77
N ILE A 154 -13.79 -12.28 -25.13
CA ILE A 154 -15.04 -12.93 -24.73
C ILE A 154 -16.12 -12.56 -25.75
#